data_AF-A0A931WVS8-F1
#
_entry.id   AF-A0A931WVS8-F1
#
_cell.length_a   1.000
_cell.length_b   1.000
_cell.length_c   1.000
_cell.angle_alpha   90.00
_cell.angle_beta   90.00
_cell.angle_gamma   90.00
#
_symmetry.space_group_name_H-M   'P 1'
#
loop_
_entity.id
_entity.type
_entity.pdbx_description
1 polymer ?
#
loop_
_entity_poly.entity_id
_entity_poly.type
_entity_poly.pdbx_seq_one_letter_code
_entity_poly.pdbx_strand_id
1 'polypeptide(L)'
;MKGISGRWILPFLAGLVLIAALNTASGYWVLKRLEAKAGAPFRAVFLPHLWRPAFTLKNSRLQWQKDFEVQSGTIEVRYDFGSLLSGQGWRTRIRGTDLKVRLSKALAESQGVEEVRIERVEADLAFSRTGPPEIFNFGIQSPELQFRLVKEDGL
;
A
#
# COMPACT_ATOMS: atom_id res chain seq x y z
N MET A 1 -4.47 8.58 -45.75
CA MET A 1 -3.93 8.39 -44.39
C MET A 1 -2.56 9.06 -44.33
N LYS A 2 -2.42 10.19 -43.62
CA LYS A 2 -1.11 10.85 -43.46
C LYS A 2 -0.28 10.02 -42.47
N GLY A 3 0.81 9.43 -42.95
CA GLY A 3 1.75 8.67 -42.12
C GLY A 3 2.30 9.56 -41.02
N ILE A 4 2.20 9.09 -39.78
CA ILE A 4 2.86 9.71 -38.63
C ILE A 4 4.36 9.67 -38.94
N SER A 5 4.94 10.83 -39.30
CA SER A 5 6.35 10.94 -39.64
C SER A 5 7.19 10.45 -38.44
N GLY A 6 8.16 9.57 -38.68
CA GLY A 6 9.00 8.94 -37.65
C GLY A 6 9.71 9.91 -36.68
N ARG A 7 9.75 11.21 -37.02
CA ARG A 7 10.30 12.30 -36.19
C ARG A 7 9.59 12.49 -34.85
N TRP A 8 8.32 12.10 -34.72
CA TRP A 8 7.55 12.25 -33.48
C TRP A 8 7.50 10.97 -32.62
N ILE A 9 7.92 9.83 -33.16
CA ILE A 9 7.87 8.54 -32.46
C ILE A 9 8.90 8.50 -31.32
N LEU A 10 10.13 8.94 -31.59
CA LEU A 10 11.20 8.99 -30.59
C LEU A 10 10.87 9.86 -29.36
N PRO A 11 10.46 11.14 -29.49
CA PRO A 11 10.10 11.95 -28.33
C PRO A 11 8.86 11.43 -27.60
N PHE A 12 7.91 10.82 -28.32
CA PHE A 12 6.75 10.19 -27.72
C PHE A 12 7.13 8.97 -26.86
N LEU A 13 7.96 8.07 -27.40
CA LEU A 13 8.47 6.92 -26.64
C LEU A 13 9.31 7.35 -25.44
N ALA A 14 10.16 8.37 -25.59
CA ALA A 14 10.93 8.92 -24.48
C ALA A 14 10.03 9.48 -23.36
N GLY A 15 8.95 10.17 -23.74
CA GLY A 15 7.94 10.65 -22.78
C GLY A 15 7.25 9.52 -22.02
N LEU A 16 6.89 8.43 -22.70
CA LEU A 16 6.30 7.25 -22.07
C LEU A 16 7.27 6.57 -21.08
N VAL A 17 8.54 6.42 -21.46
CA VAL A 17 9.57 5.86 -20.58
C VAL A 17 9.75 6.73 -19.34
N LEU A 18 9.77 8.06 -19.50
CA LEU A 18 9.89 8.99 -18.38
C LEU A 18 8.71 8.88 -17.40
N ILE A 19 7.48 8.80 -17.91
CA ILE A 19 6.28 8.63 -17.08
C ILE A 19 6.34 7.30 -16.30
N ALA A 20 6.70 6.20 -16.97
CA ALA A 20 6.84 4.89 -16.35
C ALA A 20 7.93 4.88 -15.25
N ALA A 21 9.06 5.55 -15.51
CA ALA A 21 10.16 5.68 -14.56
C ALA A 21 9.75 6.52 -13.33
N LEU A 22 9.09 7.67 -13.54
CA LEU A 22 8.57 8.52 -12.47
C LEU A 22 7.58 7.77 -11.58
N ASN A 23 6.72 6.96 -12.18
CA ASN A 23 5.73 6.17 -11.46
C ASN A 23 6.35 5.02 -10.66
N THR A 24 7.36 4.38 -11.21
CA THR A 24 8.13 3.37 -10.48
C THR A 24 8.88 3.99 -9.31
N ALA A 25 9.53 5.14 -9.52
CA ALA A 25 10.29 5.84 -8.49
C ALA A 25 9.40 6.34 -7.35
N SER A 26 8.23 6.91 -7.66
CA SER A 26 7.28 7.35 -6.64
C SER A 26 6.71 6.19 -5.84
N GLY A 27 6.40 5.07 -6.49
CA GLY A 27 5.94 3.85 -5.81
C GLY A 27 7.00 3.30 -4.86
N TYR A 28 8.26 3.28 -5.27
CA TYR A 28 9.36 2.87 -4.41
C TYR A 28 9.57 3.82 -3.23
N TRP A 29 9.42 5.14 -3.45
CA TRP A 29 9.47 6.13 -2.38
C TRP A 29 8.36 5.92 -1.35
N VAL A 30 7.12 5.68 -1.80
CA VAL A 30 5.98 5.37 -0.91
C VAL A 30 6.24 4.09 -0.13
N LEU A 31 6.78 3.04 -0.77
CA LEU A 31 7.18 1.82 -0.08
C LEU A 31 8.17 2.11 1.05
N LYS A 32 9.23 2.88 0.80
CA LYS A 32 10.22 3.23 1.84
C LYS A 32 9.61 4.03 2.99
N ARG A 33 8.64 4.89 2.72
CA ARG A 33 7.90 5.61 3.77
C ARG A 33 7.05 4.67 4.62
N LEU A 34 6.40 3.69 4.01
CA LEU A 34 5.63 2.67 4.74
C LEU A 34 6.54 1.79 5.59
N GLU A 35 7.68 1.34 5.07
CA GLU A 35 8.69 0.57 5.85
C GLU A 35 9.20 1.36 7.05
N ALA A 36 9.51 2.66 6.85
CA ALA A 36 9.96 3.53 7.94
C ALA A 36 8.90 3.69 9.04
N LYS A 37 7.61 3.73 8.68
CA LYS A 37 6.49 3.80 9.64
C LYS A 37 6.20 2.45 10.31
N ALA A 38 6.40 1.33 9.61
CA ALA A 38 6.28 0.00 10.16
C ALA A 38 7.42 -0.34 11.14
N GLY A 39 8.56 0.34 10.99
CA GLY A 39 9.77 0.12 11.78
C GLY A 39 10.64 -1.04 11.27
N ALA A 40 10.29 -1.64 10.13
CA ALA A 40 11.00 -2.76 9.52
C ALA A 40 10.86 -2.75 7.99
N PRO A 41 11.88 -3.24 7.24
CA PRO A 41 11.78 -3.40 5.80
C PRO A 41 10.80 -4.51 5.43
N PHE A 42 10.08 -4.33 4.31
CA PHE A 42 9.17 -5.33 3.80
C PHE A 42 9.93 -6.32 2.91
N ARG A 43 9.77 -7.61 3.18
CA ARG A 43 10.31 -8.67 2.32
C ARG A 43 9.21 -9.12 1.37
N ALA A 44 9.19 -8.52 0.18
CA ALA A 44 8.18 -8.80 -0.83
C ALA A 44 8.74 -8.59 -2.25
N VAL A 45 8.08 -9.17 -3.24
CA VAL A 45 8.34 -8.84 -4.65
C VAL A 45 7.56 -7.57 -4.98
N PHE A 46 8.29 -6.47 -5.22
CA PHE A 46 7.72 -5.19 -5.62
C PHE A 46 7.39 -5.16 -7.11
N LEU A 47 6.13 -4.92 -7.44
CA LEU A 47 5.60 -4.82 -8.80
C LEU A 47 4.95 -3.45 -9.01
N PRO A 48 5.64 -2.47 -9.63
CA PRO A 48 5.06 -1.17 -9.91
C PRO A 48 3.99 -1.27 -11.01
N HIS A 49 2.94 -0.47 -10.90
CA HIS A 49 2.03 -0.24 -12.03
C HIS A 49 2.58 0.93 -12.85
N LEU A 50 2.78 0.73 -14.15
CA LEU A 50 3.43 1.75 -14.99
C LEU A 50 2.53 2.96 -15.26
N TRP A 51 1.22 2.75 -15.34
CA TRP A 51 0.25 3.75 -15.84
C TRP A 51 -0.69 4.32 -14.78
N ARG A 52 -0.51 3.91 -13.52
CA ARG A 52 -1.31 4.39 -12.40
C ARG A 52 -0.45 4.42 -11.13
N PRO A 53 -0.69 5.36 -10.19
CA PRO A 53 0.06 5.49 -8.94
C PRO A 53 -0.29 4.35 -7.98
N ALA A 54 0.29 3.19 -8.27
CA ALA A 54 0.06 1.99 -7.51
C ALA A 54 1.24 1.04 -7.63
N PHE A 55 1.42 0.20 -6.63
CA PHE A 55 2.30 -0.96 -6.69
C PHE A 55 1.67 -2.14 -5.98
N THR A 56 2.14 -3.34 -6.30
CA THR A 56 1.73 -4.58 -5.65
C THR A 56 2.94 -5.24 -5.02
N LEU A 57 2.79 -5.65 -3.77
CA LEU A 57 3.73 -6.47 -3.03
C LEU A 57 3.20 -7.91 -3.03
N LYS A 58 3.89 -8.81 -3.73
CA LYS A 58 3.58 -10.24 -3.72
C LYS A 58 4.44 -10.98 -2.71
N ASN A 59 3.86 -12.03 -2.11
CA ASN A 59 4.51 -12.84 -1.08
C ASN A 59 5.03 -11.99 0.08
N SER A 60 4.18 -11.07 0.54
CA SER A 60 4.58 -10.05 1.49
C SER A 60 4.85 -10.64 2.86
N ARG A 61 6.10 -10.50 3.32
CA ARG A 61 6.48 -10.66 4.71
C ARG A 61 6.76 -9.29 5.32
N LEU A 62 5.91 -8.88 6.26
CA LEU A 62 6.04 -7.60 6.93
C LEU A 62 5.78 -7.75 8.42
N GLN A 63 6.57 -7.04 9.22
CA GLN A 63 6.35 -6.91 10.64
C GLN A 63 5.92 -5.48 10.92
N TRP A 64 4.82 -5.31 11.64
CA TRP A 64 4.32 -3.99 12.03
C TRP A 64 4.53 -3.76 13.51
N GLN A 65 5.49 -2.91 13.87
CA GLN A 65 5.72 -2.38 15.24
C GLN A 65 5.72 -3.40 16.41
N LYS A 66 5.85 -4.71 16.11
CA LYS A 66 5.78 -5.90 17.00
C LYS A 66 4.38 -6.47 17.31
N ASP A 67 3.31 -5.86 16.81
CA ASP A 67 1.94 -6.29 17.12
C ASP A 67 1.48 -7.46 16.24
N PHE A 68 1.88 -7.46 14.98
CA PHE A 68 1.57 -8.54 14.05
C PHE A 68 2.63 -8.68 12.98
N GLU A 69 2.70 -9.89 12.42
CA GLU A 69 3.55 -10.23 11.29
C GLU A 69 2.69 -10.83 10.18
N VAL A 70 2.66 -10.18 9.02
CA VAL A 70 2.14 -10.83 7.81
C VAL A 70 3.22 -11.77 7.29
N GLN A 71 2.91 -13.05 7.19
CA GLN A 71 3.82 -14.10 6.74
C GLN A 71 3.77 -14.34 5.23
N SER A 72 2.60 -14.08 4.63
CA SER A 72 2.37 -14.21 3.19
C SER A 72 1.11 -13.46 2.78
N GLY A 73 0.98 -13.26 1.47
CA GLY A 73 -0.19 -12.68 0.83
C GLY A 73 0.17 -11.59 -0.17
N THR A 74 -0.86 -10.97 -0.74
CA THR A 74 -0.72 -9.89 -1.73
C THR A 74 -1.23 -8.59 -1.16
N ILE A 75 -0.46 -7.52 -1.31
CA ILE A 75 -0.83 -6.18 -0.87
C ILE A 75 -0.72 -5.23 -2.07
N GLU A 76 -1.84 -4.65 -2.47
CA GLU A 76 -1.88 -3.55 -3.44
C GLU A 76 -1.89 -2.23 -2.68
N VAL A 77 -1.00 -1.32 -3.03
CA VAL A 77 -0.96 0.05 -2.49
C VAL A 77 -1.23 1.00 -3.64
N ARG A 78 -2.25 1.84 -3.48
CA ARG A 78 -2.56 2.96 -4.37
C ARG A 78 -2.30 4.25 -3.62
N TYR A 79 -1.80 5.25 -4.33
CA TYR A 79 -1.47 6.56 -3.75
C TYR A 79 -1.84 7.68 -4.71
N ASP A 80 -1.88 8.90 -4.21
CA ASP A 80 -2.15 10.09 -5.03
C ASP A 80 -0.86 10.90 -5.24
N PHE A 81 -0.42 11.02 -6.49
CA PHE A 81 0.73 11.83 -6.87
C PHE A 81 0.61 13.31 -6.50
N GLY A 82 -0.57 13.90 -6.65
CA GLY A 82 -0.80 15.30 -6.30
C GLY A 82 -0.56 15.53 -4.81
N SER A 83 -1.01 14.59 -3.98
CA SER A 83 -0.77 14.65 -2.53
C SER A 83 0.72 14.54 -2.19
N LEU A 84 1.48 13.66 -2.87
CA LEU A 84 2.93 13.51 -2.66
C LEU A 84 3.71 14.82 -2.89
N LEU A 85 3.28 15.61 -3.89
CA LEU A 85 3.95 16.85 -4.30
C LEU A 85 3.53 18.08 -3.48
N SER A 86 2.32 18.08 -2.91
CA SER A 86 1.80 19.23 -2.14
C SER A 86 2.58 19.48 -0.85
N GLY A 87 3.30 18.46 -0.37
CA GLY A 87 4.06 18.53 0.87
C GLY A 87 3.19 18.55 2.13
N GLN A 88 1.86 18.56 2.06
CA GLN A 88 1.00 18.60 3.25
C GLN A 88 0.82 17.21 3.88
N GLY A 89 1.14 16.15 3.14
CA GLY A 89 0.94 14.75 3.53
C GLY A 89 0.68 13.91 2.29
N TRP A 90 0.39 12.63 2.45
CA TRP A 90 -0.01 11.79 1.34
C TRP A 90 -1.11 10.80 1.76
N ARG A 91 -2.00 10.47 0.83
CA ARG A 91 -3.06 9.49 1.08
C ARG A 91 -2.75 8.19 0.35
N THR A 92 -2.93 7.06 1.01
CA THR A 92 -2.78 5.74 0.42
C THR A 92 -3.98 4.87 0.70
N ARG A 93 -4.43 4.15 -0.31
CA ARG A 93 -5.35 3.02 -0.15
C ARG A 93 -4.56 1.74 -0.25
N ILE A 94 -4.66 0.92 0.78
CA ILE A 94 -4.00 -0.36 0.90
C ILE A 94 -5.08 -1.44 0.81
N ARG A 95 -4.87 -2.43 -0.05
CA ARG A 95 -5.74 -3.60 -0.17
C ARG A 95 -4.91 -4.86 0.00
N GLY A 96 -5.19 -5.61 1.06
CA GLY A 96 -4.62 -6.94 1.29
C GLY A 96 -5.56 -8.03 0.81
N THR A 97 -5.02 -9.10 0.23
CA THR A 97 -5.79 -10.30 -0.13
C THR A 97 -5.01 -11.56 0.21
N ASP A 98 -5.71 -12.56 0.75
CA ASP A 98 -5.16 -13.85 1.19
C ASP A 98 -3.93 -13.66 2.10
N LEU A 99 -4.08 -12.81 3.10
CA LEU A 99 -3.03 -12.51 4.06
C LEU A 99 -3.01 -13.57 5.15
N LYS A 100 -1.84 -14.14 5.38
CA LYS A 100 -1.57 -14.99 6.53
C LYS A 100 -0.89 -14.14 7.60
N VAL A 101 -1.55 -13.93 8.74
CA VAL A 101 -1.08 -13.02 9.79
C VAL A 101 -0.84 -13.77 11.08
N ARG A 102 0.36 -13.66 11.64
CA ARG A 102 0.68 -14.11 12.98
C ARG A 102 0.52 -12.95 13.94
N LEU A 103 -0.28 -13.16 14.99
CA LEU A 103 -0.46 -12.17 16.05
C LEU A 103 0.71 -12.22 17.02
N SER A 104 1.01 -11.10 17.67
CA SER A 104 1.95 -11.09 18.79
C SER A 104 1.44 -11.97 19.93
N LYS A 105 2.33 -12.45 20.80
CA LYS A 105 1.95 -13.32 21.94
C LYS A 105 0.82 -12.72 22.79
N ALA A 106 0.89 -11.43 23.09
CA ALA A 106 -0.13 -10.73 23.88
C ALA A 106 -1.50 -10.66 23.15
N LEU A 107 -1.50 -10.42 21.84
CA LEU A 107 -2.74 -10.41 21.04
C LEU A 107 -3.29 -11.82 20.83
N ALA A 108 -2.41 -12.80 20.63
CA ALA A 108 -2.77 -14.21 20.47
C ALA A 108 -3.40 -14.77 21.75
N GLU A 109 -2.85 -14.45 22.93
CA GLU A 109 -3.43 -14.83 24.22
C GLU A 109 -4.80 -14.18 24.46
N SER A 110 -4.97 -12.92 24.04
CA SER A 110 -6.25 -12.19 24.17
C SER A 110 -7.34 -12.71 23.22
N GLN A 111 -6.97 -13.02 21.98
CA GLN A 111 -7.91 -13.48 20.94
C GLN A 111 -8.09 -15.01 20.92
N GLY A 112 -7.26 -15.76 21.66
CA GLY A 112 -7.26 -17.23 21.65
C GLY A 112 -6.77 -17.85 20.33
N VAL A 113 -6.13 -17.06 19.47
CA VAL A 113 -5.72 -17.47 18.11
C VAL A 113 -4.33 -16.91 17.81
N GLU A 114 -3.36 -17.76 17.48
CA GLU A 114 -1.99 -17.32 17.13
C GLU A 114 -1.87 -16.82 15.69
N GLU A 115 -2.70 -17.35 14.80
CA GLU A 115 -2.60 -17.16 13.37
C GLU A 115 -3.99 -16.95 12.75
N VAL A 116 -4.15 -15.87 12.00
CA VAL A 116 -5.41 -15.50 11.36
C VAL A 116 -5.21 -15.45 9.85
N ARG A 117 -6.15 -16.04 9.11
CA ARG A 117 -6.17 -15.97 7.66
C ARG A 117 -7.15 -14.89 7.21
N ILE A 118 -6.64 -13.77 6.75
CA ILE A 118 -7.46 -12.65 6.29
C ILE A 118 -7.68 -12.73 4.78
N GLU A 119 -8.93 -12.92 4.38
CA GLU A 119 -9.32 -12.97 2.96
C GLU A 119 -9.14 -11.62 2.28
N ARG A 120 -9.58 -10.55 2.96
CA ARG A 120 -9.49 -9.18 2.45
C ARG A 120 -9.26 -8.18 3.58
N VAL A 121 -8.30 -7.28 3.35
CA VAL A 121 -8.10 -6.06 4.14
C VAL A 121 -8.25 -4.86 3.21
N GLU A 122 -8.92 -3.82 3.68
CA GLU A 122 -8.91 -2.51 3.03
C GLU A 122 -8.61 -1.44 4.07
N ALA A 123 -7.62 -0.60 3.78
CA ALA A 123 -7.28 0.55 4.62
C ALA A 123 -7.15 1.79 3.74
N ASP A 124 -7.79 2.88 4.14
CA ASP A 124 -7.61 4.20 3.56
C ASP A 124 -6.98 5.11 4.63
N LEU A 125 -5.71 5.45 4.40
CA LEU A 125 -4.85 6.10 5.35
C LEU A 125 -4.35 7.42 4.76
N ALA A 126 -4.45 8.51 5.52
CA ALA A 126 -3.69 9.72 5.23
C ALA A 126 -2.53 9.88 6.21
N PHE A 127 -1.37 10.18 5.67
CA PHE A 127 -0.16 10.42 6.43
C PHE A 127 0.16 11.90 6.36
N SER A 128 0.13 12.58 7.51
CA SER A 128 0.68 13.92 7.66
C SER A 128 2.21 13.89 7.71
N ARG A 129 2.86 15.05 7.61
CA ARG A 129 4.32 15.17 7.83
C ARG A 129 4.72 14.71 9.23
N THR A 130 3.91 15.06 10.22
CA THR A 130 4.18 14.86 11.64
C THR A 130 2.96 14.23 12.30
N GLY A 131 3.18 13.11 13.01
CA GLY A 131 2.13 12.41 13.74
C GLY A 131 1.78 11.01 13.20
N PRO A 132 0.81 10.36 13.85
CA PRO A 132 0.26 9.08 13.41
C PRO A 132 -0.58 9.24 12.14
N PRO A 133 -0.75 8.17 11.34
CA PRO A 133 -1.65 8.21 10.19
C PRO A 133 -3.10 8.38 10.64
N GLU A 134 -3.83 9.19 9.89
CA GLU A 134 -5.27 9.30 10.00
C GLU A 134 -5.94 8.16 9.22
N ILE A 135 -6.86 7.44 9.89
CA ILE A 135 -7.56 6.28 9.33
C ILE A 135 -8.96 6.72 8.94
N PHE A 136 -9.27 6.75 7.65
CA PHE A 136 -10.60 7.09 7.14
C PHE A 136 -11.51 5.87 7.06
N ASN A 137 -10.95 4.75 6.60
CA ASN A 137 -11.66 3.50 6.47
C ASN A 137 -10.68 2.36 6.74
N PHE A 138 -11.10 1.39 7.53
CA PHE A 138 -10.36 0.18 7.78
C PHE A 138 -11.34 -0.98 7.88
N GLY A 139 -11.23 -1.93 6.97
CA GLY A 139 -12.08 -3.11 6.90
C GLY A 139 -11.24 -4.38 6.87
N ILE A 140 -11.61 -5.34 7.70
CA ILE A 140 -11.06 -6.69 7.67
C ILE A 140 -12.21 -7.67 7.44
N GLN A 141 -12.00 -8.57 6.49
CA GLN A 141 -12.87 -9.69 6.22
C GLN A 141 -12.04 -10.97 6.33
N SER A 142 -12.36 -11.78 7.34
CA SER A 142 -11.80 -13.10 7.54
C SER A 142 -12.86 -14.03 8.14
N PRO A 143 -12.70 -15.37 8.01
CA PRO A 143 -13.58 -16.33 8.67
C PRO A 143 -13.60 -16.18 10.20
N GLU A 144 -12.47 -15.78 10.79
CA GLU A 144 -12.26 -15.66 12.23
C GLU A 144 -12.53 -14.24 12.77
N LEU A 145 -12.41 -13.22 11.93
CA LEU A 145 -12.48 -11.81 12.31
C LEU A 145 -13.14 -10.99 11.18
N GLN A 146 -14.27 -10.37 11.50
CA GLN A 146 -14.93 -9.43 10.61
C GLN A 146 -15.22 -8.13 11.35
N PHE A 147 -14.60 -7.04 10.92
CA PHE A 147 -14.89 -5.71 11.46
C PHE A 147 -14.59 -4.62 10.46
N ARG A 148 -15.28 -3.49 10.62
CA ARG A 148 -15.14 -2.32 9.78
C ARG A 148 -15.17 -1.07 10.65
N LEU A 149 -14.13 -0.26 10.55
CA LEU A 149 -14.01 1.06 11.13
C LEU A 149 -14.16 2.06 9.99
N VAL A 150 -15.16 2.93 10.10
CA VAL A 150 -15.33 4.06 9.19
C VAL A 150 -15.28 5.29 10.07
N LYS A 151 -14.41 6.24 9.72
CA LYS A 151 -14.42 7.55 10.37
C LYS A 151 -15.73 8.23 9.96
N GLU A 152 -16.60 8.49 10.92
CA GLU A 152 -17.78 9.33 10.71
C GLU A 152 -17.27 10.75 10.45
N ASP A 153 -17.48 11.26 9.24
CA ASP A 153 -17.27 12.66 8.96
C ASP A 153 -18.33 13.42 9.77
N GLY A 154 -17.89 14.11 10.82
CA GLY A 154 -18.77 14.96 11.63
C GLY A 154 -19.52 15.94 10.74
N LEU A 155 -20.83 16.01 10.93
CA LEU A 155 -21.74 17.03 10.40
C LEU A 155 -21.22 18.46 10.63
#